data_AF-A0A9E4FHD7-F1
#
_entry.id   AF-A0A9E4FHD7-F1
#
_cell.length_a   1.000
_cell.length_b   1.000
_cell.length_c   1.000
_cell.angle_alpha   90.00
_cell.angle_beta   90.00
_cell.angle_gamma   90.00
#
_symmetry.space_group_name_H-M   'P 1'
#
loop_
_entity.id
_entity.type
_entity.pdbx_description
1 polymer ?
#
loop_
_entity_poly.entity_id
_entity_poly.type
_entity_poly.pdbx_seq_one_letter_code
_entity_poly.pdbx_strand_id
1 'polypeptide(L)'
;MMGILGIENRTENWKTARYFTPFFTTASARGNLANKLLEPLSKSQSSNVEIELFWKGIRDHWEINQKKTKETKKDRNVDFMKHYNRIFGDLCDSMKTSNLRSDMKENWNYSVSPRDQNAMKKPGNNLINTEIDIILKTPKHLFIGETKHLEDFSKDTDNVLVHQLIREYVTAKILLGRLDTDLKVVPFVIRDKFRAEGNRQVKFMLNQRGPDGQPWLKEENILSWNDIEVLHP
;
A
#
# COMPACT_ATOMS: atom_id res chain seq x y z
N MET A 1 -19.03 -11.53 6.96
CA MET A 1 -17.88 -11.85 6.09
C MET A 1 -16.67 -11.18 6.70
N MET A 2 -15.57 -11.88 6.96
CA MET A 2 -14.31 -11.24 7.35
C MET A 2 -13.56 -10.94 6.05
N GLY A 3 -13.24 -9.68 5.79
CA GLY A 3 -12.43 -9.32 4.63
C GLY A 3 -11.00 -9.85 4.74
N ILE A 4 -10.20 -9.66 3.69
CA ILE A 4 -8.78 -9.99 3.69
C ILE A 4 -8.14 -9.33 4.93
N LEU A 5 -7.36 -10.09 5.70
CA LEU A 5 -6.78 -9.66 6.99
C LEU A 5 -7.79 -9.09 8.02
N GLY A 6 -9.08 -9.35 7.87
CA GLY A 6 -10.14 -8.88 8.77
C GLY A 6 -10.46 -7.39 8.66
N ILE A 7 -10.18 -6.75 7.53
CA ILE A 7 -10.51 -5.33 7.27
C ILE A 7 -11.85 -5.24 6.52
N GLU A 8 -12.66 -4.22 6.83
CA GLU A 8 -13.89 -3.94 6.11
C GLU A 8 -13.61 -3.08 4.86
N ASN A 9 -14.28 -3.43 3.76
CA ASN A 9 -14.28 -2.65 2.54
C ASN A 9 -15.30 -1.51 2.63
N ARG A 10 -15.14 -0.50 1.77
CA ARG A 10 -16.10 0.58 1.58
C ARG A 10 -16.39 0.80 0.10
N THR A 11 -17.47 1.52 -0.16
CA THR A 11 -17.90 1.93 -1.51
C THR A 11 -17.40 3.32 -1.82
N GLU A 12 -16.21 3.46 -2.42
CA GLU A 12 -15.77 4.75 -3.00
C GLU A 12 -15.06 4.52 -4.34
N ASN A 13 -14.98 5.54 -5.20
CA ASN A 13 -14.51 5.52 -6.59
C ASN A 13 -15.16 4.47 -7.53
N TRP A 14 -16.31 4.83 -8.10
CA TRP A 14 -17.02 4.02 -9.10
C TRP A 14 -16.18 3.68 -10.34
N LYS A 15 -15.20 4.53 -10.72
CA LYS A 15 -14.36 4.26 -11.88
C LYS A 15 -13.47 3.05 -11.61
N THR A 16 -12.72 3.07 -10.49
CA THR A 16 -11.89 1.94 -10.08
C THR A 16 -12.74 0.69 -9.85
N ALA A 17 -13.89 0.81 -9.17
CA ALA A 17 -14.80 -0.32 -8.99
C ALA A 17 -15.30 -0.93 -10.31
N ARG A 18 -15.58 -0.10 -11.33
CA ARG A 18 -16.01 -0.56 -12.65
C ARG A 18 -14.94 -1.40 -13.33
N TYR A 19 -13.68 -0.94 -13.34
CA TYR A 19 -12.56 -1.70 -13.91
C TYR A 19 -12.33 -3.04 -13.18
N PHE A 20 -12.56 -3.05 -11.87
CA PHE A 20 -12.30 -4.23 -11.04
C PHE A 20 -13.49 -5.18 -10.87
N THR A 21 -14.67 -4.83 -11.36
CA THR A 21 -15.89 -5.64 -11.26
C THR A 21 -15.67 -7.10 -11.72
N PRO A 22 -15.01 -7.37 -12.86
CA PRO A 22 -14.79 -8.74 -13.34
C PRO A 22 -13.91 -9.58 -12.41
N PHE A 23 -13.00 -8.93 -11.66
CA PHE A 23 -12.06 -9.61 -10.77
C PHE A 23 -12.74 -10.12 -9.49
N PHE A 24 -13.90 -9.61 -9.09
CA PHE A 24 -14.62 -10.15 -7.94
C PHE A 24 -15.26 -11.51 -8.24
N THR A 25 -15.75 -11.69 -9.46
CA THR A 25 -16.47 -12.91 -9.86
C THR A 25 -15.58 -13.93 -10.55
N THR A 26 -14.44 -13.50 -11.13
CA THR A 26 -13.64 -14.35 -12.03
C THR A 26 -12.26 -14.68 -11.44
N ALA A 27 -12.08 -15.95 -11.04
CA ALA A 27 -10.80 -16.42 -10.48
C ALA A 27 -9.64 -16.34 -11.48
N SER A 28 -9.88 -16.61 -12.77
CA SER A 28 -8.85 -16.49 -13.81
C SER A 28 -8.38 -15.04 -13.99
N ALA A 29 -9.29 -14.05 -13.95
CA ALA A 29 -8.93 -12.64 -14.00
C ALA A 29 -8.02 -12.24 -12.82
N ARG A 30 -8.36 -12.67 -11.60
CA ARG A 30 -7.50 -12.46 -10.42
C ARG A 30 -6.12 -13.11 -10.57
N GLY A 31 -6.09 -14.36 -11.06
CA GLY A 31 -4.87 -15.07 -11.37
C GLY A 31 -4.01 -14.34 -12.42
N ASN A 32 -4.63 -13.81 -13.48
CA ASN A 32 -3.97 -13.05 -14.53
C ASN A 32 -3.36 -11.76 -13.98
N LEU A 33 -4.08 -11.01 -13.14
CA LEU A 33 -3.53 -9.81 -12.50
C LEU A 33 -2.35 -10.14 -11.59
N ALA A 34 -2.47 -11.19 -10.76
CA ALA A 34 -1.36 -11.60 -9.91
C ALA A 34 -0.13 -12.04 -10.73
N ASN A 35 -0.35 -12.71 -11.87
CA ASN A 35 0.70 -13.10 -12.82
C ASN A 35 1.29 -11.92 -13.60
N LYS A 36 0.56 -10.81 -13.74
CA LYS A 36 1.07 -9.59 -14.36
C LYS A 36 1.98 -8.83 -13.39
N LEU A 37 1.66 -8.88 -12.09
CA LEU A 37 2.40 -8.21 -11.00
C LEU A 37 3.57 -9.04 -10.43
N LEU A 38 3.74 -10.30 -10.84
CA LEU A 38 4.82 -11.20 -10.42
C LEU A 38 5.30 -12.08 -11.58
N GLU A 39 6.38 -12.83 -11.35
CA GLU A 39 6.67 -14.02 -12.15
C GLU A 39 5.49 -15.03 -12.10
N PRO A 40 5.29 -15.86 -13.13
CA PRO A 40 4.07 -16.64 -13.31
C PRO A 40 3.72 -17.52 -12.09
N LEU A 41 2.53 -17.33 -11.53
CA LEU A 41 1.98 -18.24 -10.53
C LEU A 41 1.62 -19.58 -11.19
N SER A 42 1.79 -20.67 -10.44
CA SER A 42 1.22 -21.95 -10.83
C SER A 42 -0.31 -21.87 -10.90
N LYS A 43 -0.97 -22.68 -11.75
CA LYS A 43 -2.44 -22.75 -11.83
C LYS A 43 -3.12 -22.96 -10.46
N SER A 44 -2.47 -23.72 -9.57
CA SER A 44 -2.98 -23.97 -8.21
C SER A 44 -2.95 -22.76 -7.28
N GLN A 45 -2.09 -21.78 -7.56
CA GLN A 45 -1.98 -20.54 -6.80
C GLN A 45 -2.97 -19.49 -7.30
N SER A 46 -3.31 -19.52 -8.60
CA SER A 46 -4.28 -18.60 -9.21
C SER A 46 -5.69 -18.73 -8.63
N SER A 47 -6.10 -19.91 -8.17
CA SER A 47 -7.41 -20.12 -7.53
C SER A 47 -7.48 -19.55 -6.10
N ASN A 48 -6.34 -19.34 -5.46
CA ASN A 48 -6.24 -18.82 -4.09
C ASN A 48 -6.01 -17.30 -4.07
N VAL A 49 -6.25 -16.63 -5.19
CA VAL A 49 -6.11 -15.18 -5.28
C VAL A 49 -7.42 -14.54 -4.82
N GLU A 50 -7.31 -13.72 -3.78
CA GLU A 50 -8.41 -12.93 -3.23
C GLU A 50 -8.19 -11.46 -3.62
N ILE A 51 -9.27 -10.71 -3.87
CA ILE A 51 -9.20 -9.29 -4.19
C ILE A 51 -10.21 -8.48 -3.40
N GLU A 52 -9.80 -7.33 -2.91
CA GLU A 52 -10.61 -6.34 -2.21
C GLU A 52 -10.26 -4.94 -2.68
N LEU A 53 -11.17 -3.99 -2.44
CA LEU A 53 -10.95 -2.58 -2.78
C LEU A 53 -11.20 -1.69 -1.57
N PHE A 54 -10.49 -0.57 -1.55
CA PHE A 54 -10.67 0.58 -0.66
C PHE A 54 -10.53 0.26 0.82
N TRP A 55 -9.45 -0.44 1.18
CA TRP A 55 -9.08 -0.60 2.58
C TRP A 55 -8.78 0.75 3.22
N LYS A 56 -9.28 0.96 4.43
CA LYS A 56 -8.96 2.12 5.27
C LYS A 56 -7.73 1.91 6.18
N GLY A 57 -7.07 0.75 6.05
CA GLY A 57 -5.84 0.40 6.74
C GLY A 57 -6.05 -0.08 8.20
N ILE A 58 -5.05 0.19 9.04
CA ILE A 58 -4.97 -0.28 10.43
C ILE A 58 -6.12 0.21 11.32
N ARG A 59 -6.72 1.36 10.99
CA ARG A 59 -7.87 1.90 11.73
C ARG A 59 -9.02 0.89 11.80
N ASP A 60 -9.41 0.30 10.68
CA ASP A 60 -10.60 -0.56 10.62
C ASP A 60 -10.34 -1.90 11.32
N HIS A 61 -9.12 -2.45 11.17
CA HIS A 61 -8.67 -3.58 11.97
C HIS A 61 -8.75 -3.28 13.48
N TRP A 62 -8.43 -2.06 13.91
CA TRP A 62 -8.59 -1.65 15.30
C TRP A 62 -10.04 -1.46 15.73
N GLU A 63 -10.91 -0.92 14.89
CA GLU A 63 -12.34 -0.75 15.21
C GLU A 63 -13.05 -2.09 15.38
N ILE A 64 -12.73 -3.07 14.54
CA ILE A 64 -13.28 -4.42 14.64
C ILE A 64 -12.78 -5.13 15.90
N ASN A 65 -11.48 -5.02 16.19
CA ASN A 65 -10.90 -5.67 17.37
C ASN A 65 -11.17 -4.92 18.68
N GLN A 66 -11.47 -3.63 18.66
CA GLN A 66 -11.92 -2.87 19.84
C GLN A 66 -13.17 -3.47 20.49
N LYS A 67 -14.07 -4.03 19.68
CA LYS A 67 -15.26 -4.71 20.20
C LYS A 67 -14.92 -6.03 20.90
N LYS A 68 -13.73 -6.59 20.64
CA LYS A 68 -13.24 -7.88 21.17
C LYS A 68 -12.24 -7.71 22.30
N THR A 69 -11.41 -6.67 22.28
CA THR A 69 -10.35 -6.39 23.26
C THR A 69 -10.66 -5.08 23.99
N LYS A 70 -10.48 -5.05 25.33
CA LYS A 70 -10.65 -3.83 26.14
C LYS A 70 -9.49 -2.82 25.96
N GLU A 71 -8.82 -2.82 24.81
CA GLU A 71 -7.66 -1.97 24.53
C GLU A 71 -8.06 -0.51 24.33
N THR A 72 -7.31 0.40 24.94
CA THR A 72 -7.50 1.84 24.74
C THR A 72 -6.84 2.30 23.43
N LYS A 73 -7.21 3.50 22.96
CA LYS A 73 -6.50 4.16 21.84
C LYS A 73 -5.01 4.33 22.13
N LYS A 74 -4.64 4.56 23.40
CA LYS A 74 -3.24 4.71 23.82
C LYS A 74 -2.48 3.40 23.65
N ASP A 75 -3.06 2.28 24.06
CA ASP A 75 -2.41 0.97 23.96
C ASP A 75 -2.15 0.60 22.50
N ARG A 76 -3.14 0.84 21.62
CA ARG A 76 -3.00 0.62 20.18
C ARG A 76 -1.93 1.47 19.54
N ASN A 77 -1.83 2.74 19.94
CA ASN A 77 -0.78 3.63 19.48
C ASN A 77 0.59 3.14 19.92
N VAL A 78 0.75 2.72 21.19
CA VAL A 78 2.02 2.16 21.69
C VAL A 78 2.41 0.92 20.92
N ASP A 79 1.45 0.03 20.64
CA ASP A 79 1.69 -1.18 19.88
C ASP A 79 2.07 -0.89 18.41
N PHE A 80 1.35 0.03 17.75
CA PHE A 80 1.74 0.52 16.42
C PHE A 80 3.18 1.03 16.40
N MET A 81 3.54 1.85 17.38
CA MET A 81 4.87 2.43 17.51
C MET A 81 5.95 1.38 17.71
N LYS A 82 5.66 0.35 18.49
CA LYS A 82 6.57 -0.78 18.70
C LYS A 82 6.84 -1.50 17.38
N HIS A 83 5.81 -1.79 16.59
CA HIS A 83 5.97 -2.41 15.27
C HIS A 83 6.67 -1.49 14.28
N TYR A 84 6.29 -0.21 14.23
CA TYR A 84 6.91 0.78 13.36
C TYR A 84 8.42 0.88 13.64
N ASN A 85 8.82 1.13 14.89
CA ASN A 85 10.23 1.30 15.23
C ASN A 85 11.06 0.03 14.98
N ARG A 86 10.46 -1.15 15.16
CA ARG A 86 11.13 -2.43 14.90
C ARG A 86 11.41 -2.63 13.41
N ILE A 87 10.49 -2.23 12.53
CA ILE A 87 10.56 -2.54 11.09
C ILE A 87 11.13 -1.36 10.27
N PHE A 88 10.88 -0.13 10.72
CA PHE A 88 11.07 1.11 9.97
C PHE A 88 11.80 2.19 10.78
N GLY A 89 12.53 1.83 11.83
CA GLY A 89 13.19 2.79 12.72
C GLY A 89 14.20 3.72 12.02
N ASP A 90 14.74 3.30 10.88
CA ASP A 90 15.69 4.03 10.03
C ASP A 90 15.03 4.62 8.76
N LEU A 91 13.72 4.44 8.57
CA LEU A 91 13.02 4.89 7.35
C LEU A 91 13.15 6.40 7.15
N CYS A 92 13.05 7.18 8.21
CA CYS A 92 13.22 8.64 8.12
C CYS A 92 14.62 9.02 7.60
N ASP A 93 15.66 8.33 8.07
CA ASP A 93 17.05 8.64 7.69
C ASP A 93 17.38 8.12 6.28
N SER A 94 16.87 6.95 5.89
CA SER A 94 17.02 6.46 4.51
C SER A 94 16.37 7.40 3.49
N MET A 95 15.22 7.99 3.83
CA MET A 95 14.56 8.98 2.96
C MET A 95 15.33 10.30 2.85
N LYS A 96 16.03 10.75 3.91
CA LYS A 96 16.88 11.96 3.89
C LYS A 96 18.08 11.87 2.95
N THR A 97 18.58 10.66 2.72
CA THR A 97 19.73 10.44 1.82
C THR A 97 19.36 10.57 0.34
N SER A 98 18.08 10.73 0.02
CA SER A 98 17.60 10.83 -1.36
C SER A 98 17.56 12.26 -1.90
N ASN A 99 17.79 12.40 -3.20
CA ASN A 99 17.81 13.70 -3.90
C ASN A 99 16.42 14.38 -4.05
N LEU A 100 15.37 13.89 -3.38
CA LEU A 100 14.01 14.49 -3.37
C LEU A 100 13.82 15.56 -2.27
N ARG A 101 14.92 15.96 -1.65
CA ARG A 101 15.00 16.69 -0.38
C ARG A 101 14.31 18.06 -0.31
N SER A 102 14.02 18.73 -1.43
CA SER A 102 13.45 20.09 -1.36
C SER A 102 11.97 20.11 -0.98
N ASP A 103 11.21 19.06 -1.32
CA ASP A 103 9.74 19.12 -1.29
C ASP A 103 9.11 18.07 -0.36
N MET A 104 9.91 17.12 0.15
CA MET A 104 9.44 16.17 1.16
C MET A 104 9.40 16.88 2.52
N LYS A 105 8.20 17.15 3.05
CA LYS A 105 8.04 17.58 4.46
C LYS A 105 8.37 16.40 5.39
N GLU A 106 9.66 16.08 5.49
CA GLU A 106 10.25 14.89 6.13
C GLU A 106 9.71 14.61 7.54
N ASN A 107 9.51 15.66 8.33
CA ASN A 107 9.12 15.55 9.73
C ASN A 107 7.66 15.10 9.95
N TRP A 108 6.81 15.17 8.93
CA TRP A 108 5.35 15.03 9.11
C TRP A 108 4.81 13.67 8.68
N ASN A 109 5.58 12.86 7.96
CA ASN A 109 5.12 11.60 7.39
C ASN A 109 5.83 10.35 7.92
N TYR A 110 7.10 10.46 8.34
CA TYR A 110 7.93 9.28 8.67
C TYR A 110 8.76 9.39 9.96
N SER A 111 8.77 10.55 10.62
CA SER A 111 9.44 10.66 11.91
C SER A 111 8.49 10.20 13.01
N VAL A 112 8.71 8.99 13.51
CA VAL A 112 7.93 8.47 14.64
C VAL A 112 8.85 8.11 15.79
N SER A 113 9.21 9.10 16.61
CA SER A 113 10.08 8.89 17.76
C SER A 113 9.29 8.25 18.93
N PRO A 114 9.74 7.12 19.50
CA PRO A 114 9.11 6.52 20.68
C PRO A 114 9.20 7.41 21.94
N ARG A 115 10.08 8.42 21.94
CA ARG A 115 10.23 9.37 23.05
C ARG A 115 9.39 10.64 22.88
N ASP A 116 8.82 10.87 21.70
CA ASP A 116 7.97 12.02 21.43
C ASP A 116 6.49 11.61 21.41
N GLN A 117 5.76 11.97 22.46
CA GLN A 117 4.32 11.74 22.53
C GLN A 117 3.55 12.50 21.42
N ASN A 118 4.17 13.50 20.79
CA ASN A 118 3.62 14.21 19.63
C ASN A 118 3.87 13.51 18.30
N ALA A 119 4.72 12.48 18.25
CA ALA A 119 4.98 11.69 17.03
C ALA A 119 3.71 11.01 16.47
N MET A 120 2.74 10.77 17.34
CA MET A 120 1.41 10.26 16.97
C MET A 120 0.41 11.35 16.51
N LYS A 121 0.72 12.65 16.67
CA LYS A 121 -0.24 13.71 16.35
C LYS A 121 -0.45 13.90 14.84
N LYS A 122 0.58 13.74 14.01
CA LYS A 122 0.48 13.89 12.54
C LYS A 122 1.04 12.68 11.76
N PRO A 123 2.31 12.26 11.90
CA PRO A 123 2.85 11.12 11.16
C PRO A 123 2.12 9.81 11.49
N GLY A 124 1.96 9.49 12.78
CA GLY A 124 1.23 8.30 13.21
C GLY A 124 -0.23 8.30 12.74
N ASN A 125 -0.92 9.44 12.82
CA ASN A 125 -2.27 9.58 12.30
C ASN A 125 -2.35 9.40 10.77
N ASN A 126 -1.39 9.94 10.01
CA ASN A 126 -1.35 9.75 8.57
C ASN A 126 -1.19 8.28 8.20
N LEU A 127 -0.29 7.56 8.87
CA LEU A 127 -0.07 6.12 8.64
C LEU A 127 -1.30 5.28 9.03
N ILE A 128 -1.87 5.51 10.20
CA ILE A 128 -3.04 4.77 10.70
C ILE A 128 -4.25 4.93 9.78
N ASN A 129 -4.45 6.14 9.25
CA ASN A 129 -5.56 6.46 8.34
C ASN A 129 -5.19 6.30 6.87
N THR A 130 -4.06 5.65 6.56
CA THR A 130 -3.70 5.41 5.16
C THR A 130 -4.65 4.40 4.55
N GLU A 131 -5.21 4.82 3.43
CA GLU A 131 -6.14 4.05 2.64
C GLU A 131 -5.38 3.36 1.50
N ILE A 132 -5.88 2.21 1.04
CA ILE A 132 -5.30 1.44 -0.07
C ILE A 132 -6.43 1.14 -1.05
N ASP A 133 -6.29 1.56 -2.30
CA ASP A 133 -7.35 1.43 -3.32
C ASP A 133 -7.63 -0.02 -3.68
N ILE A 134 -6.57 -0.83 -3.88
CA ILE A 134 -6.69 -2.22 -4.32
C ILE A 134 -5.83 -3.12 -3.45
N ILE A 135 -6.40 -4.24 -3.04
CA ILE A 135 -5.69 -5.29 -2.34
C ILE A 135 -5.85 -6.58 -3.11
N LEU A 136 -4.73 -7.21 -3.44
CA LEU A 136 -4.71 -8.55 -4.01
C LEU A 136 -3.91 -9.44 -3.07
N LYS A 137 -4.47 -10.55 -2.61
CA LYS A 137 -3.78 -11.49 -1.74
C LYS A 137 -3.57 -12.81 -2.47
N THR A 138 -2.35 -13.32 -2.36
CA THR A 138 -1.96 -14.68 -2.77
C THR A 138 -1.45 -15.42 -1.55
N PRO A 139 -1.12 -16.73 -1.65
CA PRO A 139 -0.55 -17.47 -0.53
C PRO A 139 0.79 -16.91 0.01
N LYS A 140 1.53 -16.12 -0.79
CA LYS A 140 2.87 -15.62 -0.44
C LYS A 140 2.99 -14.09 -0.46
N HIS A 141 2.07 -13.40 -1.10
CA HIS A 141 2.17 -11.97 -1.35
C HIS A 141 0.87 -11.24 -0.99
N LEU A 142 1.04 -10.03 -0.50
CA LEU A 142 -0.01 -9.02 -0.37
C LEU A 142 0.34 -7.87 -1.31
N PHE A 143 -0.40 -7.72 -2.39
CA PHE A 143 -0.25 -6.57 -3.26
C PHE A 143 -1.09 -5.41 -2.76
N ILE A 144 -0.51 -4.23 -2.78
CA ILE A 144 -1.16 -2.98 -2.42
C ILE A 144 -1.11 -2.06 -3.64
N GLY A 145 -2.28 -1.69 -4.14
CA GLY A 145 -2.44 -0.97 -5.39
C GLY A 145 -2.98 0.42 -5.16
N GLU A 146 -2.37 1.39 -5.83
CA GLU A 146 -2.83 2.78 -5.89
C GLU A 146 -3.33 3.12 -7.29
N THR A 147 -4.49 3.78 -7.39
CA THR A 147 -5.07 4.16 -8.67
C THR A 147 -5.06 5.67 -8.88
N LYS A 148 -4.64 6.12 -10.07
CA LYS A 148 -4.71 7.53 -10.48
C LYS A 148 -5.42 7.64 -11.82
N HIS A 149 -6.55 8.34 -11.84
CA HIS A 149 -7.28 8.72 -13.06
C HIS A 149 -6.79 10.08 -13.57
N LEU A 150 -6.66 10.25 -14.89
CA LEU A 150 -6.30 11.41 -15.76
C LEU A 150 -5.88 12.81 -15.22
N GLU A 151 -6.12 13.23 -13.98
CA GLU A 151 -6.03 14.66 -13.60
C GLU A 151 -4.78 15.10 -12.81
N ASP A 152 -4.04 14.24 -12.10
CA ASP A 152 -3.21 14.77 -10.98
C ASP A 152 -1.69 14.54 -10.99
N PHE A 153 -1.06 14.12 -12.09
CA PHE A 153 0.42 14.15 -12.15
C PHE A 153 1.01 15.50 -12.56
N SER A 154 0.19 16.50 -12.89
CA SER A 154 0.65 17.84 -13.30
C SER A 154 1.20 18.69 -12.15
N LYS A 155 0.99 18.25 -10.89
CA LYS A 155 1.63 18.85 -9.71
C LYS A 155 2.80 17.97 -9.26
N ASP A 156 3.91 18.12 -9.97
CA ASP A 156 5.23 17.60 -9.57
C ASP A 156 5.73 18.18 -8.23
N THR A 157 4.91 18.99 -7.53
CA THR A 157 5.33 19.90 -6.48
C THR A 157 5.26 19.36 -5.05
N ASP A 158 4.78 18.14 -4.81
CA ASP A 158 4.59 17.64 -3.41
C ASP A 158 4.90 16.15 -3.17
N ASN A 159 5.50 15.43 -4.12
CA ASN A 159 5.87 14.00 -3.95
C ASN A 159 4.71 13.10 -3.44
N VAL A 160 3.47 13.43 -3.82
CA VAL A 160 2.25 12.81 -3.27
C VAL A 160 2.22 11.30 -3.47
N LEU A 161 2.63 10.82 -4.66
CA LEU A 161 2.66 9.38 -4.98
C LEU A 161 3.68 8.65 -4.10
N VAL A 162 4.88 9.25 -3.94
CA VAL A 162 5.93 8.68 -3.09
C VAL A 162 5.43 8.55 -1.66
N HIS A 163 4.80 9.61 -1.14
CA HIS A 163 4.24 9.61 0.20
C HIS A 163 3.14 8.57 0.37
N GLN A 164 2.24 8.46 -0.60
CA GLN A 164 1.14 7.53 -0.53
C GLN A 164 1.62 6.07 -0.53
N LEU A 165 2.42 5.66 -1.50
CA LEU A 165 2.91 4.28 -1.61
C LEU A 165 3.74 3.84 -0.40
N ILE A 166 4.62 4.71 0.11
CA ILE A 166 5.42 4.38 1.30
C ILE A 166 4.50 4.19 2.52
N ARG A 167 3.51 5.07 2.71
CA ARG A 167 2.56 4.92 3.81
C ARG A 167 1.76 3.63 3.70
N GLU A 168 1.28 3.29 2.50
CA GLU A 168 0.53 2.04 2.26
C GLU A 168 1.39 0.82 2.59
N TYR A 169 2.65 0.81 2.14
CA TYR A 169 3.61 -0.25 2.44
C TYR A 169 3.86 -0.39 3.93
N VAL A 170 4.14 0.72 4.63
CA VAL A 170 4.39 0.73 6.07
C VAL A 170 3.17 0.19 6.82
N THR A 171 1.98 0.67 6.48
CA THR A 171 0.72 0.25 7.11
C THR A 171 0.45 -1.24 6.88
N ALA A 172 0.64 -1.75 5.66
CA ALA A 172 0.50 -3.16 5.35
C ALA A 172 1.50 -4.03 6.12
N LYS A 173 2.77 -3.65 6.18
CA LYS A 173 3.81 -4.40 6.91
C LYS A 173 3.58 -4.42 8.42
N ILE A 174 3.14 -3.31 9.00
CA ILE A 174 2.80 -3.27 10.43
C ILE A 174 1.62 -4.20 10.72
N LEU A 175 0.58 -4.18 9.88
CA LEU A 175 -0.58 -5.06 10.03
C LEU A 175 -0.19 -6.54 9.95
N LEU A 176 0.60 -6.92 8.95
CA LEU A 176 1.11 -8.29 8.81
C LEU A 176 1.94 -8.71 10.03
N GLY A 177 2.79 -7.82 10.54
CA GLY A 177 3.57 -8.08 11.74
C GLY A 177 2.72 -8.26 13.00
N ARG A 178 1.54 -7.65 13.08
CA ARG A 178 0.58 -7.83 14.20
C ARG A 178 -0.23 -9.12 14.08
N LEU A 179 -0.53 -9.52 12.84
CA LEU A 179 -1.27 -10.74 12.52
C LEU A 179 -0.35 -11.97 12.43
N ASP A 180 0.94 -11.81 12.75
CA ASP A 180 1.98 -12.84 12.67
C ASP A 180 1.96 -13.59 11.33
N THR A 181 1.85 -12.82 10.25
CA THR A 181 1.73 -13.33 8.89
C THR A 181 2.93 -12.92 8.05
N ASP A 182 3.58 -13.87 7.38
CA ASP A 182 4.81 -13.65 6.60
C ASP A 182 4.56 -13.38 5.10
N LEU A 183 3.50 -12.61 4.78
CA LEU A 183 3.27 -12.21 3.39
C LEU A 183 4.29 -11.14 2.95
N LYS A 184 4.83 -11.30 1.74
CA LYS A 184 5.63 -10.25 1.10
C LYS A 184 4.73 -9.17 0.53
N VAL A 185 4.96 -7.92 0.94
CA VAL A 185 4.18 -6.77 0.45
C VAL A 185 4.75 -6.29 -0.86
N VAL A 186 3.90 -6.13 -1.87
CA VAL A 186 4.30 -5.70 -3.22
C VAL A 186 3.46 -4.50 -3.65
N PRO A 187 4.02 -3.28 -3.66
CA PRO A 187 3.33 -2.11 -4.18
C PRO A 187 3.16 -2.17 -5.69
N PHE A 188 2.03 -1.69 -6.19
CA PHE A 188 1.80 -1.45 -7.61
C PHE A 188 0.95 -0.20 -7.85
N VAL A 189 1.02 0.35 -9.06
CA VAL A 189 0.30 1.57 -9.43
C VAL A 189 -0.44 1.33 -10.73
N ILE A 190 -1.69 1.78 -10.82
CA ILE A 190 -2.44 1.84 -12.07
C ILE A 190 -2.66 3.30 -12.44
N ARG A 191 -2.34 3.64 -13.69
CA ARG A 191 -2.49 5.01 -14.20
C ARG A 191 -2.79 5.06 -15.69
N ASP A 192 -3.28 6.20 -16.16
CA ASP A 192 -3.36 6.46 -17.60
C ASP A 192 -1.97 6.55 -18.25
N LYS A 193 -1.90 6.27 -19.56
CA LYS A 193 -0.65 6.24 -20.35
C LYS A 193 0.09 7.58 -20.26
N PHE A 194 1.02 7.70 -19.31
CA PHE A 194 2.04 8.75 -19.29
C PHE A 194 3.42 8.09 -19.36
N ARG A 195 4.40 8.76 -19.99
CA ARG A 195 5.78 8.28 -20.11
C ARG A 195 6.37 8.07 -18.71
N ALA A 196 6.48 6.81 -18.24
CA ALA A 196 7.09 6.46 -16.95
C ALA A 196 8.51 7.03 -16.81
N GLU A 197 9.20 7.14 -17.94
CA GLU A 197 10.54 7.68 -18.10
C GLU A 197 10.66 9.20 -17.81
N GLY A 198 9.55 9.94 -17.64
CA GLY A 198 9.57 11.39 -17.39
C GLY A 198 9.35 11.80 -15.94
N ASN A 199 8.68 10.97 -15.12
CA ASN A 199 8.19 11.40 -13.81
C ASN A 199 9.23 11.15 -12.71
N ARG A 200 9.62 12.21 -11.99
CA ARG A 200 10.66 12.14 -10.93
C ARG A 200 10.24 11.25 -9.75
N GLN A 201 8.96 11.22 -9.39
CA GLN A 201 8.43 10.38 -8.32
C GLN A 201 8.50 8.89 -8.70
N VAL A 202 8.10 8.54 -9.93
CA VAL A 202 8.21 7.15 -10.41
C VAL A 202 9.67 6.71 -10.48
N LYS A 203 10.56 7.56 -11.05
CA LYS A 203 12.00 7.29 -11.06
C LYS A 203 12.56 7.08 -9.66
N PHE A 204 12.11 7.88 -8.70
CA PHE A 204 12.52 7.69 -7.32
C PHE A 204 12.09 6.32 -6.78
N MET A 205 10.84 5.92 -6.97
CA MET A 205 10.34 4.64 -6.47
C MET A 205 11.02 3.43 -7.13
N LEU A 206 11.43 3.55 -8.40
CA LEU A 206 12.19 2.52 -9.13
C LEU A 206 13.66 2.42 -8.67
N ASN A 207 14.28 3.52 -8.27
CA ASN A 207 15.70 3.56 -7.94
C ASN A 207 15.98 3.41 -6.44
N GLN A 208 15.16 4.05 -5.61
CA GLN A 208 15.34 4.05 -4.16
C GLN A 208 14.96 2.70 -3.56
N ARG A 209 15.84 2.21 -2.69
CA ARG A 209 15.60 0.97 -1.94
C ARG A 209 14.74 1.23 -0.71
N GLY A 210 13.79 0.35 -0.46
CA GLY A 210 13.06 0.24 0.80
C GLY A 210 13.81 -0.61 1.83
N PRO A 211 13.19 -0.86 3.00
CA PRO A 211 13.82 -1.58 4.11
C PRO A 211 14.19 -3.03 3.83
N ASP A 212 13.62 -3.64 2.79
CA ASP A 212 13.93 -5.00 2.34
C ASP A 212 15.06 -5.04 1.29
N GLY A 213 15.71 -3.88 1.03
CA GLY A 213 16.78 -3.76 0.04
C GLY A 213 16.31 -3.83 -1.41
N GLN A 214 14.99 -3.85 -1.66
CA GLN A 214 14.40 -3.83 -3.00
C GLN A 214 13.92 -2.43 -3.37
N PRO A 215 13.81 -2.10 -4.67
CA PRO A 215 13.08 -0.92 -5.11
C PRO A 215 11.69 -0.85 -4.47
N TRP A 216 11.23 0.35 -4.14
CA TRP A 216 9.85 0.54 -3.65
C TRP A 216 8.80 0.16 -4.70
N LEU A 217 9.13 0.34 -5.97
CA LEU A 217 8.32 -0.07 -7.11
C LEU A 217 9.22 -0.74 -8.14
N LYS A 218 8.67 -1.67 -8.91
CA LYS A 218 9.34 -2.25 -10.07
C LYS A 218 8.60 -1.86 -11.34
N GLU A 219 9.29 -1.93 -12.48
CA GLU A 219 8.68 -1.54 -13.76
C GLU A 219 7.46 -2.40 -14.10
N GLU A 220 7.51 -3.70 -13.81
CA GLU A 220 6.40 -4.62 -13.99
C GLU A 220 5.16 -4.29 -13.13
N ASN A 221 5.33 -3.52 -12.05
CA ASN A 221 4.27 -3.12 -11.14
C ASN A 221 3.63 -1.77 -11.52
N ILE A 222 4.02 -1.19 -12.65
CA ILE A 222 3.42 0.02 -13.20
C ILE A 222 2.49 -0.39 -14.33
N LEU A 223 1.19 -0.36 -14.06
CA LEU A 223 0.16 -0.79 -14.99
C LEU A 223 -0.59 0.39 -15.59
N SER A 224 -1.08 0.20 -16.81
CA SER A 224 -2.10 1.07 -17.39
C SER A 224 -3.50 0.52 -17.16
N TRP A 225 -4.54 1.37 -17.28
CA TRP A 225 -5.91 0.88 -17.29
C TRP A 225 -6.18 -0.13 -18.42
N ASN A 226 -5.50 0.03 -19.55
CA ASN A 226 -5.54 -0.95 -20.64
C ASN A 226 -4.92 -2.29 -20.23
N ASP A 227 -3.86 -2.30 -19.42
CA ASP A 227 -3.32 -3.55 -18.87
C ASP A 227 -4.35 -4.26 -18.00
N ILE A 228 -5.24 -3.52 -17.30
CA ILE A 228 -6.32 -4.11 -16.50
C ILE A 228 -7.40 -4.70 -17.39
N GLU A 229 -7.88 -3.95 -18.39
CA GLU A 229 -8.96 -4.36 -19.29
C GLU A 229 -8.64 -5.67 -20.02
N VAL A 230 -7.40 -5.86 -20.47
CA VAL A 230 -7.01 -7.06 -21.24
C VAL A 230 -6.86 -8.32 -20.38
N LEU A 231 -6.87 -8.20 -19.05
CA LEU A 231 -6.74 -9.36 -18.14
C LEU A 231 -8.07 -10.11 -17.94
N HIS A 232 -9.18 -9.55 -18.46
CA HIS A 232 -10.53 -10.10 -18.34
C HIS A 232 -11.37 -9.93 -19.64
N PRO A 233 -10.94 -10.50 -20.78
CA PRO A 233 -11.70 -10.40 -22.03
C PRO A 233 -13.13 -10.93 -21.92
#